data_AF-A0A847VAC5-F1
#
_entry.id   AF-A0A847VAC5-F1
#
_cell.length_a   1.000
_cell.length_b   1.000
_cell.length_c   1.000
_cell.angle_alpha   90.00
_cell.angle_beta   90.00
_cell.angle_gamma   90.00
#
_symmetry.space_group_name_H-M   'P 1'
#
loop_
_entity.id
_entity.type
_entity.pdbx_description
1 polymer ?
#
loop_
_entity_poly.entity_id
_entity_poly.type
_entity_poly.pdbx_seq_one_letter_code
_entity_poly.pdbx_strand_id
1 'polypeptide(L)' 'GDGFCEDVNGNGRADFADVTLLFGQMDWIGANEPLPLFDLNGSGRIDFQDVLLLFYLL' A
#
# COMPACT_ATOMS: atom_id res chain seq x y z
N GLY A 1 5.63 -8.02 -12.36
CA GLY A 1 4.62 -7.18 -11.72
C GLY A 1 4.52 -5.88 -12.46
N ASP A 2 3.44 -5.16 -12.21
CA ASP A 2 3.16 -3.79 -12.66
C ASP A 2 3.96 -2.72 -11.90
N GLY A 3 4.60 -3.09 -10.79
CA GLY A 3 5.52 -2.24 -10.04
C GLY A 3 5.05 -1.88 -8.63
N PHE A 4 3.86 -2.33 -8.21
CA PHE A 4 3.31 -2.04 -6.89
C PHE A 4 3.51 -3.19 -5.89
N CYS A 5 3.52 -2.84 -4.60
CA CYS A 5 3.61 -3.79 -3.49
C CYS A 5 2.21 -4.02 -2.89
N GLU A 6 1.48 -5.00 -3.44
CA GLU A 6 0.12 -5.37 -2.99
C GLU A 6 0.14 -6.28 -1.75
N ASP A 7 1.14 -7.16 -1.62
CA ASP A 7 1.42 -7.98 -0.43
C ASP A 7 2.26 -7.18 0.57
N VAL A 8 1.64 -6.15 1.14
CA VAL A 8 2.25 -5.20 2.09
C VAL A 8 2.80 -5.92 3.34
N ASN A 9 2.16 -7.00 3.77
CA ASN A 9 2.57 -7.74 4.97
C ASN A 9 3.54 -8.90 4.70
N GLY A 10 3.80 -9.22 3.43
CA GLY A 10 4.81 -10.19 2.99
C GLY A 10 4.44 -11.65 3.25
N ASN A 11 3.16 -11.99 3.35
CA ASN A 11 2.70 -13.35 3.63
C ASN A 11 2.53 -14.22 2.38
N GLY A 12 2.85 -13.71 1.19
CA GLY A 12 2.78 -14.40 -0.08
C GLY A 12 1.41 -14.33 -0.76
N ARG A 13 0.49 -13.48 -0.28
CA ARG A 13 -0.82 -13.23 -0.89
C ARG A 13 -1.25 -11.79 -0.64
N ALA A 14 -1.86 -11.17 -1.64
CA ALA A 14 -2.59 -9.92 -1.45
C ALA A 14 -3.94 -10.25 -0.80
N ASP A 15 -4.18 -9.78 0.42
CA ASP A 15 -5.41 -10.00 1.17
C ASP A 15 -5.78 -8.80 2.07
N PHE A 16 -6.89 -8.94 2.81
CA PHE A 16 -7.40 -7.85 3.65
C PHE A 16 -6.44 -7.42 4.78
N ALA A 17 -5.47 -8.26 5.17
CA ALA A 17 -4.46 -7.87 6.14
C ALA A 17 -3.50 -6.82 5.57
N ASP A 18 -3.28 -6.79 4.25
CA ASP A 18 -2.49 -5.75 3.59
C ASP A 18 -3.15 -4.38 3.66
N VAL A 19 -4.46 -4.32 3.40
CA VAL A 19 -5.27 -3.09 3.54
C VAL A 19 -5.21 -2.58 4.97
N THR A 20 -5.36 -3.47 5.94
CA THR A 20 -5.34 -3.13 7.36
C THR A 20 -3.96 -2.62 7.79
N LEU A 21 -2.88 -3.27 7.32
CA LEU A 21 -1.52 -2.86 7.61
C LEU A 21 -1.20 -1.50 6.97
N LEU A 22 -1.51 -1.33 5.68
CA LEU A 22 -1.29 -0.07 4.98
C LEU A 22 -1.99 1.07 5.71
N PHE A 23 -3.29 0.93 6.01
CA PHE A 23 -4.04 1.93 6.76
C PHE A 23 -3.44 2.23 8.13
N GLY A 24 -3.06 1.19 8.88
CA GLY A 24 -2.53 1.33 10.24
C GLY A 24 -1.12 1.90 10.32
N GLN A 25 -0.34 1.84 9.23
CA GLN A 25 1.08 2.23 9.20
C GLN A 25 1.41 3.24 8.10
N MET A 26 0.44 3.93 7.48
CA MET A 26 0.66 4.86 6.36
C MET A 26 1.78 5.88 6.65
N ASP A 27 1.77 6.50 7.83
CA ASP A 27 2.80 7.48 8.21
C ASP A 27 4.19 6.85 8.31
N TRP A 28 4.27 5.63 8.86
CA TRP A 28 5.54 4.92 9.00
C TRP A 28 6.06 4.47 7.63
N ILE A 29 5.20 3.88 6.80
CA ILE A 29 5.53 3.44 5.44
C ILE A 29 5.97 4.64 4.60
N GLY A 30 5.23 5.75 4.64
CA GLY A 30 5.58 6.96 3.89
C GLY A 30 6.91 7.59 4.29
N ALA A 31 7.36 7.37 5.52
CA ALA A 31 8.62 7.88 6.04
C ALA A 31 9.81 6.91 5.86
N ASN A 32 9.57 5.61 5.73
CA ASN A 32 10.63 4.58 5.81
C ASN A 32 10.71 3.67 4.58
N GLU A 33 9.66 3.58 3.77
CA GLU A 33 9.60 2.69 2.61
C GLU A 33 9.68 3.47 1.29
N PRO A 34 10.04 2.80 0.17
CA PRO A 34 10.09 3.45 -1.13
C PRO A 34 8.70 3.88 -1.61
N LEU A 35 8.47 5.20 -1.66
CA LEU A 35 7.21 5.81 -2.10
C LEU A 35 6.61 5.19 -3.38
N PRO A 36 7.36 4.95 -4.48
CA PRO A 36 6.76 4.46 -5.72
C PRO A 36 6.14 3.06 -5.63
N LEU A 37 6.44 2.30 -4.58
CA LEU A 37 5.87 0.96 -4.37
C LEU A 37 4.49 1.00 -3.72
N PHE A 38 4.15 2.10 -3.03
CA PHE A 38 2.95 2.22 -2.19
C PHE A 38 2.05 3.41 -2.56
N ASP A 39 2.53 4.35 -3.39
CA ASP A 39 1.75 5.45 -3.98
C ASP A 39 0.99 4.94 -5.22
N LEU A 40 -0.09 4.20 -4.99
CA LEU A 40 -0.91 3.56 -6.02
C LEU A 40 -1.64 4.58 -6.89
N ASN A 41 -2.02 5.73 -6.32
CA ASN A 41 -2.74 6.77 -7.03
C ASN A 41 -1.83 7.78 -7.75
N GLY A 42 -0.52 7.75 -7.49
CA GLY A 42 0.48 8.63 -8.10
C GLY A 42 0.43 10.07 -7.60
N SER A 43 -0.01 10.30 -6.36
CA SER A 43 -0.15 11.64 -5.77
C SER A 43 1.17 12.22 -5.24
N GLY A 44 2.22 11.42 -5.20
CA GLY A 44 3.51 11.78 -4.61
C GLY A 44 3.54 11.66 -3.09
N ARG A 45 2.57 10.97 -2.48
CA ARG A 45 2.48 10.65 -1.05
C ARG A 45 1.67 9.38 -0.84
N ILE A 46 1.86 8.73 0.30
CA ILE A 46 0.98 7.65 0.75
C ILE A 46 -0.18 8.28 1.50
N ASP A 47 -1.40 8.14 1.00
CA ASP A 47 -2.60 8.65 1.64
C ASP A 47 -3.78 7.68 1.57
N PHE A 48 -4.93 8.13 2.08
CA PHE A 48 -6.12 7.28 2.18
C PHE A 48 -6.63 6.77 0.82
N GLN A 49 -6.30 7.46 -0.27
CA GLN A 49 -6.74 7.03 -1.59
C GLN A 49 -5.91 5.85 -2.11
N ASP A 50 -4.67 5.66 -1.65
CA ASP A 50 -3.92 4.42 -1.87
C ASP A 50 -4.54 3.23 -1.13
N VAL A 51 -5.00 3.43 0.10
CA VAL A 51 -5.72 2.38 0.86
C VAL A 51 -6.99 1.93 0.13
N LEU A 52 -7.75 2.87 -0.43
CA LEU A 52 -8.95 2.55 -1.21
C LEU A 52 -8.60 1.80 -2.50
N LEU A 53 -7.55 2.20 -3.21
CA LEU A 53 -7.11 1.50 -4.41
C LEU A 53 -6.66 0.07 -4.10
N LEU A 54 -5.88 -0.12 -3.03
CA LEU A 54 -5.49 -1.46 -2.59
C LEU A 54 -6.72 -2.31 -2.26
N PHE A 55 -7.72 -1.75 -1.58
CA PHE A 55 -8.97 -2.44 -1.28
C PHE A 55 -9.76 -2.85 -2.55
N TYR A 56 -9.74 -2.03 -3.61
CA TYR A 56 -10.43 -2.35 -4.86
C TYR A 56 -9.69 -3.34 -5.77
N LEU A 57 -8.39 -3.54 -5.55
CA LEU A 57 -7.57 -4.49 -6.29
C LEU A 57 -7.72 -5.93 -5.77
N LEU A 58 -8.13 -6.11 -4.51
CA LEU A 58 -8.44 -7.40 -3.88
C LEU A 58 -9.80 -7.96 -4.33
#